data_AF-A0A3Q2Z621-F1
#
_entry.id   AF-A0A3Q2Z621-F1
#
_cell.length_a   1.000
_cell.length_b   1.000
_cell.length_c   1.000
_cell.angle_alpha   90.00
_cell.angle_beta   90.00
_cell.angle_gamma   90.00
#
_symmetry.space_group_name_H-M   'P 1'
#
loop_
_entity.id
_entity.type
_entity.pdbx_description
1 polymer ?
#
loop_
_entity_poly.entity_id
_entity_poly.type
_entity_poly.pdbx_seq_one_letter_code
_entity_poly.pdbx_strand_id
1 'polypeptide(L)'
;MKYKAEMHSGRGLSENNLVFLAQKAFTTTSNNPEEYRNMTISWAQFNRESLPGRNFTFWQWFDGVMELMKKHLKPHWNDGAILGFVNKQQAQDMLLSKPNGTFLLRFSDSEIGGITIAWVAENPNKAGERLVWNLLPYTSKDFSIRSLADRISDLNHLLFLYPDRPKDEVFAKYYTPPLSKAVDGYVKPQIKQVVPE
;
A
#
# COMPACT_ATOMS: atom_id res chain seq x y z
N MET A 1 -1.80 -14.95 -14.55
CA MET A 1 -2.23 -14.34 -15.83
C MET A 1 -3.19 -13.17 -15.63
N LYS A 2 -4.27 -13.27 -14.84
CA LYS A 2 -5.25 -12.18 -14.62
C LYS A 2 -4.63 -10.85 -14.20
N TYR A 3 -3.80 -10.80 -13.15
CA TYR A 3 -3.20 -9.55 -12.67
C TYR A 3 -2.37 -8.81 -13.75
N LYS A 4 -1.53 -9.54 -14.49
CA LYS A 4 -0.73 -8.95 -15.59
C LYS A 4 -1.62 -8.40 -16.71
N ALA A 5 -2.63 -9.17 -17.11
CA ALA A 5 -3.58 -8.77 -18.16
C ALA A 5 -4.37 -7.52 -17.74
N GLU A 6 -4.90 -7.53 -16.53
CA GLU A 6 -5.73 -6.45 -15.98
C GLU A 6 -4.93 -5.16 -15.75
N MET A 7 -3.67 -5.27 -15.31
CA MET A 7 -2.82 -4.10 -15.11
C MET A 7 -2.20 -3.57 -16.41
N HIS A 8 -2.24 -4.32 -17.52
CA HIS A 8 -1.48 -4.04 -18.75
C HIS A 8 -0.05 -3.58 -18.41
N SER A 9 0.61 -4.34 -17.55
CA SER A 9 1.93 -4.03 -17.01
C SER A 9 2.88 -5.19 -17.25
N GLY A 10 4.13 -4.88 -17.63
CA GLY A 10 5.21 -5.87 -17.69
C GLY A 10 5.56 -6.42 -16.29
N ARG A 11 5.27 -5.65 -15.23
CA ARG A 11 5.51 -6.04 -13.83
C ARG A 11 4.34 -6.86 -13.30
N GLY A 12 4.55 -8.16 -13.17
CA GLY A 12 3.61 -9.08 -12.54
C GLY A 12 3.75 -9.17 -11.02
N LEU A 13 3.04 -10.14 -10.44
CA LEU A 13 3.22 -10.54 -9.05
C LEU A 13 4.57 -11.26 -8.89
N SER A 14 5.34 -10.89 -7.86
CA SER A 14 6.53 -11.64 -7.45
C SER A 14 6.14 -12.89 -6.67
N GLU A 15 7.09 -13.79 -6.46
CA GLU A 15 6.90 -15.00 -5.65
C GLU A 15 6.43 -14.66 -4.22
N ASN A 16 7.02 -13.65 -3.59
CA ASN A 16 6.58 -13.16 -2.27
C ASN A 16 5.13 -12.68 -2.28
N ASN A 17 4.68 -12.04 -3.38
CA ASN A 17 3.28 -11.64 -3.50
C ASN A 17 2.35 -12.86 -3.61
N LEU A 18 2.79 -13.93 -4.30
CA LEU A 18 2.02 -15.17 -4.43
C LEU A 18 1.92 -15.90 -3.10
N VAL A 19 3.01 -15.98 -2.33
CA VAL A 19 3.01 -16.55 -0.97
C VAL A 19 2.01 -15.81 -0.08
N PHE A 20 2.03 -14.47 -0.07
CA PHE A 20 1.05 -13.68 0.68
C PHE A 20 -0.40 -14.00 0.26
N LEU A 21 -0.67 -14.11 -1.05
CA LEU A 21 -2.00 -14.43 -1.54
C LEU A 21 -2.45 -15.82 -1.10
N ALA A 22 -1.54 -16.80 -1.09
CA ALA A 22 -1.80 -18.14 -0.59
C ALA A 22 -2.08 -18.12 0.93
N GLN A 23 -1.26 -17.42 1.72
CA GLN A 23 -1.49 -17.22 3.15
C GLN A 23 -2.88 -16.65 3.43
N LYS A 24 -3.29 -15.63 2.68
CA LYS A 24 -4.60 -15.00 2.83
C LYS A 24 -5.73 -15.94 2.42
N ALA A 25 -5.59 -16.63 1.28
CA ALA A 25 -6.64 -17.49 0.74
C ALA A 25 -6.86 -18.76 1.56
N PHE A 26 -5.78 -19.36 2.08
CA PHE A 26 -5.81 -20.57 2.89
C PHE A 26 -5.82 -20.30 4.39
N THR A 27 -5.82 -19.02 4.81
CA THR A 27 -5.86 -18.61 6.23
C THR A 27 -4.72 -19.19 7.07
N THR A 28 -3.51 -19.18 6.51
CA THR A 28 -2.30 -19.82 7.05
C THR A 28 -1.15 -18.83 7.15
N THR A 29 -0.21 -19.10 8.05
CA THR A 29 0.91 -18.23 8.40
C THR A 29 2.26 -18.71 7.86
N SER A 30 2.30 -19.85 7.16
CA SER A 30 3.55 -20.38 6.62
C SER A 30 4.14 -19.47 5.54
N ASN A 31 5.44 -19.19 5.61
CA ASN A 31 6.13 -18.42 4.57
C ASN A 31 6.75 -19.34 3.50
N ASN A 32 6.59 -20.66 3.61
CA ASN A 32 7.22 -21.63 2.72
C ASN A 32 6.41 -21.81 1.42
N PRO A 33 6.94 -21.41 0.24
CA PRO A 33 6.22 -21.54 -1.02
C PRO A 33 5.86 -22.99 -1.38
N GLU A 34 6.71 -23.96 -0.99
CA GLU A 34 6.53 -25.37 -1.38
C GLU A 34 5.31 -26.01 -0.71
N GLU A 35 4.90 -25.53 0.46
CA GLU A 35 3.70 -26.02 1.14
C GLU A 35 2.42 -25.70 0.34
N TYR A 36 2.43 -24.60 -0.41
CA TYR A 36 1.27 -24.16 -1.19
C TYR A 36 1.16 -24.83 -2.55
N ARG A 37 2.25 -25.42 -3.07
CA ARG A 37 2.35 -25.89 -4.45
C ARG A 37 1.36 -27.01 -4.78
N ASN A 38 1.02 -27.83 -3.78
CA ASN A 38 0.10 -28.95 -3.92
C ASN A 38 -1.25 -28.70 -3.25
N MET A 39 -1.51 -27.49 -2.75
CA MET A 39 -2.79 -27.16 -2.13
C MET A 39 -3.85 -26.86 -3.18
N THR A 40 -5.06 -27.39 -2.95
CA THR A 40 -6.24 -27.10 -3.76
C THR A 40 -7.13 -26.10 -3.05
N ILE A 41 -7.55 -25.06 -3.77
CA ILE A 41 -8.52 -24.08 -3.28
C ILE A 41 -9.92 -24.42 -3.82
N SER A 42 -10.91 -24.51 -2.94
CA SER A 42 -12.30 -24.71 -3.36
C SER A 42 -12.92 -23.39 -3.86
N TRP A 43 -13.97 -23.49 -4.67
CA TRP A 43 -14.75 -22.30 -5.08
C TRP A 43 -15.35 -21.56 -3.87
N ALA A 44 -15.72 -22.31 -2.83
CA ALA A 44 -16.28 -21.73 -1.62
C ALA A 44 -15.24 -20.85 -0.91
N GLN A 45 -14.04 -21.36 -0.68
CA GLN A 45 -12.93 -20.60 -0.10
C GLN A 45 -12.54 -19.38 -0.94
N PHE A 46 -12.60 -19.51 -2.28
CA PHE A 46 -12.22 -18.43 -3.18
C PHE A 46 -13.24 -17.28 -3.21
N ASN A 47 -14.55 -17.57 -3.27
CA ASN A 47 -15.57 -16.54 -3.54
C ASN A 47 -16.95 -16.77 -2.91
N ARG A 48 -17.10 -17.63 -1.90
CA ARG A 48 -18.36 -17.74 -1.13
C ARG A 48 -18.17 -17.55 0.37
N GLU A 49 -17.11 -18.09 0.91
CA GLU A 49 -16.76 -17.99 2.32
C GLU A 49 -16.06 -16.64 2.58
N SER A 50 -16.49 -15.97 3.64
CA SER A 50 -15.83 -14.74 4.08
C SER A 50 -14.50 -15.04 4.74
N LEU A 51 -13.52 -14.15 4.56
CA LEU A 51 -12.25 -14.27 5.27
C LEU A 51 -12.47 -14.17 6.79
N PRO A 52 -11.65 -14.83 7.62
CA PRO A 52 -11.78 -14.77 9.07
C PRO A 52 -11.78 -13.34 9.59
N GLY A 53 -12.79 -13.00 10.40
CA GLY A 53 -12.96 -11.65 10.96
C GLY A 53 -13.35 -10.57 9.94
N ARG A 54 -13.79 -10.96 8.74
CA ARG A 54 -14.24 -10.05 7.66
C ARG A 54 -15.65 -10.42 7.18
N ASN A 55 -16.27 -9.46 6.51
CA ASN A 55 -17.57 -9.60 5.84
C ASN A 55 -17.44 -9.72 4.31
N PHE A 56 -16.26 -10.09 3.82
CA PHE A 56 -15.97 -10.20 2.39
C PHE A 56 -15.10 -11.43 2.09
N THR A 57 -15.24 -11.95 0.88
CA THR A 57 -14.51 -13.12 0.37
C THR A 57 -13.09 -12.75 -0.06
N PHE A 58 -12.23 -13.76 -0.25
CA PHE A 58 -10.91 -13.55 -0.84
C PHE A 58 -11.00 -12.86 -2.21
N TRP A 59 -11.89 -13.33 -3.08
CA TRP A 59 -12.08 -12.77 -4.41
C TRP A 59 -12.53 -11.30 -4.37
N GLN A 60 -13.51 -10.95 -3.54
CA GLN A 60 -13.97 -9.56 -3.40
C GLN A 60 -12.84 -8.62 -2.97
N TRP A 61 -12.02 -9.06 -2.02
CA TRP A 61 -10.85 -8.30 -1.59
C TRP A 61 -9.83 -8.13 -2.74
N PHE A 62 -9.49 -9.23 -3.42
CA PHE A 62 -8.49 -9.21 -4.50
C PHE A 62 -8.97 -8.38 -5.70
N ASP A 63 -10.24 -8.45 -6.04
CA ASP A 63 -10.86 -7.66 -7.11
C ASP A 63 -10.86 -6.17 -6.76
N GLY A 64 -11.17 -5.80 -5.51
CA GLY A 64 -11.04 -4.42 -5.05
C GLY A 64 -9.62 -3.88 -5.12
N VAL A 65 -8.62 -4.69 -4.79
CA VAL A 65 -7.20 -4.32 -4.99
C VAL A 65 -6.89 -4.10 -6.47
N MET A 66 -7.37 -4.97 -7.36
CA MET A 66 -7.17 -4.80 -8.80
C MET A 66 -7.85 -3.53 -9.32
N GLU A 67 -9.06 -3.22 -8.87
CA GLU A 67 -9.76 -2.01 -9.26
C GLU A 67 -9.01 -0.74 -8.82
N LEU A 68 -8.56 -0.70 -7.57
CA LEU A 68 -7.75 0.41 -7.04
C LEU A 68 -6.47 0.59 -7.87
N MET A 69 -5.81 -0.53 -8.19
CA MET A 69 -4.58 -0.54 -8.96
C MET A 69 -4.77 0.02 -10.37
N LYS A 70 -5.80 -0.43 -11.09
CA LYS A 70 -6.12 0.04 -12.43
C LYS A 70 -6.41 1.54 -12.46
N LYS A 71 -7.21 2.02 -11.51
CA LYS A 71 -7.72 3.40 -11.52
C LYS A 71 -6.67 4.41 -11.07
N HIS A 72 -5.88 4.09 -10.05
CA HIS A 72 -5.08 5.11 -9.34
C HIS A 72 -3.60 4.81 -9.22
N LEU A 73 -3.19 3.53 -9.22
CA LEU A 73 -1.85 3.15 -8.74
C LEU A 73 -0.94 2.52 -9.79
N LYS A 74 -1.45 2.29 -11.00
CA LYS A 74 -0.70 1.62 -12.08
C LYS A 74 0.68 2.26 -12.36
N PRO A 75 0.84 3.59 -12.46
CA PRO A 75 2.16 4.19 -12.69
C PRO A 75 3.13 3.88 -11.54
N HIS A 76 2.69 4.06 -10.29
CA HIS A 76 3.49 3.77 -9.09
C HIS A 76 3.87 2.29 -8.98
N TRP A 77 2.97 1.38 -9.39
CA TRP A 77 3.30 -0.05 -9.46
C TRP A 77 4.39 -0.34 -10.49
N ASN A 78 4.30 0.23 -11.69
CA ASN A 78 5.27 -0.03 -12.75
C ASN A 78 6.69 0.42 -12.36
N ASP A 79 6.80 1.51 -11.60
CA ASP A 79 8.07 2.05 -11.08
C ASP A 79 8.62 1.31 -9.86
N GLY A 80 7.96 0.23 -9.43
CA GLY A 80 8.39 -0.50 -8.25
C GLY A 80 8.09 0.24 -6.94
N ALA A 81 7.27 1.29 -6.93
CA ALA A 81 7.04 2.08 -5.72
C ALA A 81 6.16 1.34 -4.69
N ILE A 82 5.34 0.41 -5.16
CA ILE A 82 4.41 -0.37 -4.33
C ILE A 82 4.93 -1.79 -4.17
N LEU A 83 5.05 -2.24 -2.91
CA LEU A 83 5.26 -3.65 -2.55
C LEU A 83 3.95 -4.44 -2.65
N GLY A 84 2.85 -3.83 -2.19
CA GLY A 84 1.49 -4.32 -2.39
C GLY A 84 1.12 -5.45 -1.45
N PHE A 85 1.41 -6.70 -1.83
CA PHE A 85 0.96 -7.89 -1.10
C PHE A 85 1.95 -8.23 0.02
N VAL A 86 1.85 -7.50 1.13
CA VAL A 86 2.67 -7.64 2.34
C VAL A 86 1.77 -7.48 3.56
N ASN A 87 1.84 -8.41 4.52
CA ASN A 87 1.01 -8.35 5.72
C ASN A 87 1.60 -7.35 6.75
N LYS A 88 0.80 -7.01 7.77
CA LYS A 88 1.23 -6.04 8.80
C LYS A 88 2.50 -6.47 9.53
N GLN A 89 2.65 -7.76 9.85
CA GLN A 89 3.81 -8.28 10.57
C GLN A 89 5.08 -8.22 9.70
N GLN A 90 5.01 -8.69 8.46
CA GLN A 90 6.10 -8.60 7.49
C GLN A 90 6.54 -7.15 7.29
N ALA A 91 5.59 -6.22 7.13
CA ALA A 91 5.91 -4.79 7.01
C ALA A 91 6.63 -4.26 8.26
N GLN A 92 6.23 -4.70 9.45
CA GLN A 92 6.89 -4.34 10.70
C GLN A 92 8.34 -4.84 10.75
N ASP A 93 8.55 -6.11 10.45
CA ASP A 93 9.89 -6.73 10.47
C ASP A 93 10.82 -6.08 9.43
N MET A 94 10.29 -5.77 8.24
CA MET A 94 11.03 -5.09 7.17
C MET A 94 11.45 -3.66 7.54
N LEU A 95 10.63 -2.94 8.30
CA LEU A 95 10.85 -1.53 8.62
C LEU A 95 11.66 -1.32 9.90
N LEU A 96 11.55 -2.18 10.92
CA LEU A 96 12.28 -2.01 12.19
C LEU A 96 13.81 -2.02 12.03
N SER A 97 14.32 -2.67 10.98
CA SER A 97 15.74 -2.69 10.64
C SER A 97 16.22 -1.46 9.86
N LYS A 98 15.31 -0.53 9.53
CA LYS A 98 15.57 0.63 8.66
C LYS A 98 15.66 1.93 9.45
N PRO A 99 16.29 2.99 8.88
CA PRO A 99 16.37 4.29 9.53
C PRO A 99 14.99 4.96 9.64
N ASN A 100 14.84 5.87 10.60
CA ASN A 100 13.61 6.64 10.81
C ASN A 100 13.17 7.35 9.52
N GLY A 101 11.86 7.39 9.28
CA GLY A 101 11.27 7.95 8.07
C GLY A 101 11.31 7.02 6.86
N THR A 102 11.82 5.79 7.01
CA THR A 102 11.66 4.76 5.98
C THR A 102 10.22 4.25 5.98
N PHE A 103 9.63 4.14 4.80
CA PHE A 103 8.24 3.72 4.63
C PHE A 103 8.04 2.75 3.48
N LEU A 104 6.92 2.05 3.48
CA LEU A 104 6.48 1.18 2.39
C LEU A 104 4.98 1.28 2.15
N LEU A 105 4.59 0.88 0.94
CA LEU A 105 3.20 0.85 0.49
C LEU A 105 2.71 -0.59 0.37
N ARG A 106 1.63 -0.92 1.10
CA ARG A 106 1.01 -2.24 1.10
C ARG A 106 -0.51 -2.16 1.02
N PHE A 107 -1.15 -3.16 0.44
CA PHE A 107 -2.60 -3.24 0.42
C PHE A 107 -3.14 -3.56 1.81
N SER A 108 -4.29 -3.00 2.13
CA SER A 108 -4.97 -3.24 3.39
C SER A 108 -5.52 -4.66 3.43
N ASP A 109 -5.28 -5.34 4.55
CA ASP A 109 -5.92 -6.63 4.85
C ASP A 109 -7.37 -6.46 5.31
N SER A 110 -7.72 -5.25 5.74
CA SER A 110 -8.98 -4.95 6.41
C SER A 110 -10.00 -4.21 5.58
N GLU A 111 -9.54 -3.56 4.52
CA GLU A 111 -10.33 -2.67 3.69
C GLU A 111 -10.26 -3.16 2.24
N ILE A 112 -11.42 -3.38 1.62
CA ILE A 112 -11.48 -3.73 0.20
C ILE A 112 -10.99 -2.54 -0.62
N GLY A 113 -10.05 -2.79 -1.53
CA GLY A 113 -9.49 -1.71 -2.36
C GLY A 113 -8.83 -0.60 -1.54
N GLY A 114 -8.24 -0.96 -0.39
CA GLY A 114 -7.45 -0.06 0.45
C GLY A 114 -5.95 -0.23 0.23
N ILE A 115 -5.20 0.87 0.26
CA ILE A 115 -3.72 0.89 0.35
C ILE A 115 -3.29 1.72 1.55
N THR A 116 -2.32 1.25 2.33
CA THR A 116 -1.81 1.92 3.53
C THR A 116 -0.33 2.22 3.41
N ILE A 117 0.11 3.25 4.12
CA ILE A 117 1.51 3.63 4.32
C ILE A 117 1.92 3.12 5.70
N ALA A 118 2.95 2.29 5.75
CA ALA A 118 3.62 1.91 6.98
C ALA A 118 5.00 2.57 7.04
N TRP A 119 5.39 3.11 8.19
CA TRP A 119 6.70 3.76 8.37
C TRP A 119 7.29 3.50 9.75
N VAL A 120 8.62 3.53 9.84
CA VAL A 120 9.34 3.45 11.12
C VAL A 120 9.70 4.84 11.62
N ALA A 121 9.47 5.09 12.90
CA ALA A 121 9.89 6.30 13.60
C ALA A 121 10.15 6.00 15.07
N GLU A 122 10.86 6.90 15.75
CA GLU A 122 11.01 6.85 17.20
C GLU A 122 9.66 7.06 17.91
N ASN A 123 9.52 6.40 19.05
CA ASN A 123 8.36 6.56 19.91
C ASN A 123 8.45 7.94 20.59
N PRO A 124 7.46 8.84 20.37
CA PRO A 124 7.47 10.16 21.01
C PRO A 124 7.43 10.07 22.55
N ASN A 125 6.91 8.96 23.10
CA ASN A 125 6.76 8.77 24.54
C ASN A 125 7.96 8.07 25.20
N LYS A 126 8.87 7.48 24.42
CA LYS A 126 10.00 6.69 24.94
C LYS A 126 11.22 6.83 24.04
N ALA A 127 12.15 7.68 24.46
CA ALA A 127 13.42 7.88 23.76
C ALA A 127 14.18 6.55 23.60
N GLY A 128 14.66 6.28 22.39
CA GLY A 128 15.39 5.05 22.04
C GLY A 128 14.51 3.86 21.65
N GLU A 129 13.19 3.93 21.82
CA GLU A 129 12.26 2.94 21.27
C GLU A 129 11.82 3.34 19.86
N ARG A 130 11.83 2.39 18.91
CA ARG A 130 11.35 2.60 17.54
C ARG A 130 10.11 1.75 17.30
N LEU A 131 9.10 2.36 16.67
CA LEU A 131 7.84 1.71 16.35
C LEU A 131 7.51 1.84 14.87
N VAL A 132 6.72 0.89 14.38
CA VAL A 132 6.17 0.92 13.03
C VAL A 132 4.72 1.38 13.10
N TRP A 133 4.48 2.54 12.52
CA TRP A 133 3.17 3.16 12.42
C TRP A 133 2.51 2.78 11.10
N ASN A 134 1.18 2.73 11.07
CA ASN A 134 0.40 2.44 9.87
C ASN A 134 -0.71 3.49 9.75
N LEU A 135 -0.79 4.18 8.62
CA LEU A 135 -1.90 5.09 8.36
C LEU A 135 -3.18 4.29 8.10
N LEU A 136 -4.33 4.93 8.33
CA LEU A 136 -5.59 4.40 7.85
C LEU A 136 -5.50 4.20 6.32
N PRO A 137 -6.05 3.09 5.79
CA PRO A 137 -5.98 2.83 4.36
C PRO A 137 -6.69 3.90 3.53
N TYR A 138 -6.08 4.28 2.42
CA TYR A 138 -6.71 5.09 1.37
C TYR A 138 -7.45 4.19 0.40
N THR A 139 -8.63 4.67 0.00
CA THR A 139 -9.50 4.04 -0.98
C THR A 139 -9.57 4.87 -2.26
N SER A 140 -10.30 4.38 -3.27
CA SER A 140 -10.58 5.16 -4.48
C SER A 140 -11.27 6.50 -4.18
N LYS A 141 -12.01 6.62 -3.08
CA LYS A 141 -12.65 7.88 -2.69
C LYS A 141 -11.60 8.91 -2.28
N ASP A 142 -10.62 8.50 -1.49
CA ASP A 142 -9.52 9.36 -1.05
C ASP A 142 -8.68 9.88 -2.21
N PHE A 143 -8.44 9.03 -3.22
CA PHE A 143 -7.68 9.41 -4.42
C PHE A 143 -8.44 10.32 -5.39
N SER A 144 -9.77 10.34 -5.31
CA SER A 144 -10.57 11.33 -6.05
C SER A 144 -10.40 12.76 -5.50
N ILE A 145 -9.99 12.90 -4.24
CA ILE A 145 -9.74 14.19 -3.58
C ILE A 145 -8.29 14.63 -3.78
N ARG A 146 -7.34 13.71 -3.56
CA ARG A 146 -5.91 14.00 -3.64
C ARG A 146 -5.13 12.73 -3.98
N SER A 147 -4.19 12.84 -4.93
CA SER A 147 -3.41 11.71 -5.44
C SER A 147 -2.55 11.06 -4.34
N LEU A 148 -2.12 9.81 -4.57
CA LEU A 148 -1.20 9.13 -3.66
C LEU A 148 0.13 9.89 -3.51
N ALA A 149 0.71 10.36 -4.62
CA ALA A 149 1.98 11.06 -4.62
C ALA A 149 1.90 12.37 -3.83
N ASP A 150 0.84 13.15 -4.01
CA ASP A 150 0.65 14.40 -3.27
C ASP A 150 0.44 14.15 -1.77
N ARG A 151 -0.30 13.10 -1.41
CA ARG A 151 -0.46 12.69 0.01
C ARG A 151 0.86 12.27 0.64
N ILE A 152 1.72 11.56 -0.10
CA ILE A 152 3.07 11.21 0.35
C ILE A 152 3.95 12.46 0.46
N SER A 153 3.83 13.40 -0.48
CA SER A 153 4.56 14.68 -0.45
C SER A 153 4.22 15.52 0.78
N ASP A 154 2.96 15.52 1.22
CA ASP A 154 2.51 16.30 2.37
C ASP A 154 3.12 15.80 3.70
N LEU A 155 3.57 14.53 3.75
CA LEU A 155 4.14 13.91 4.94
C LEU A 155 5.67 14.07 4.97
N ASN A 156 6.12 15.13 5.64
CA ASN A 156 7.55 15.48 5.72
C ASN A 156 8.41 14.46 6.48
N HIS A 157 7.80 13.69 7.40
CA HIS A 157 8.51 12.64 8.14
C HIS A 157 8.78 11.39 7.30
N LEU A 158 8.17 11.26 6.11
CA LEU A 158 8.49 10.20 5.16
C LEU A 158 9.65 10.65 4.29
N LEU A 159 10.75 9.90 4.36
CA LEU A 159 12.03 10.27 3.76
C LEU A 159 12.48 9.27 2.70
N PHE A 160 12.38 7.97 3.01
CA PHE A 160 12.90 6.90 2.16
C PHE A 160 11.82 5.87 1.89
N LEU A 161 11.55 5.61 0.62
CA LEU A 161 10.78 4.44 0.22
C LEU A 161 11.66 3.20 0.33
N TYR A 162 11.15 2.17 1.01
CA TYR A 162 11.83 0.91 1.20
C TYR A 162 12.38 0.33 -0.13
N PRO A 163 13.62 -0.21 -0.15
CA PRO A 163 14.49 -0.36 1.02
C PRO A 163 15.32 0.89 1.40
N ASP A 164 15.58 1.79 0.46
CA ASP A 164 16.57 2.88 0.60
C ASP A 164 16.45 3.98 -0.48
N ARG A 165 15.33 4.09 -1.19
CA ARG A 165 15.15 5.10 -2.24
C ARG A 165 14.61 6.41 -1.67
N PRO A 166 15.22 7.58 -1.94
CA PRO A 166 14.66 8.87 -1.53
C PRO A 166 13.23 9.07 -2.03
N LYS A 167 12.36 9.62 -1.17
CA LYS A 167 10.93 9.89 -1.48
C LYS A 167 10.77 10.65 -2.79
N ASP A 168 11.48 11.76 -2.94
CA ASP A 168 11.29 12.67 -4.07
C ASP A 168 11.84 12.06 -5.38
N GLU A 169 12.86 11.21 -5.32
CA GLU A 169 13.34 10.47 -6.49
C GLU A 169 12.23 9.60 -7.10
N VAL A 170 11.41 8.99 -6.25
CA VAL A 170 10.35 8.07 -6.67
C VAL A 170 9.06 8.80 -7.03
N PHE A 171 8.67 9.81 -6.25
CA PHE A 171 7.33 10.40 -6.34
C PHE A 171 7.29 11.80 -6.96
N ALA A 172 8.40 12.54 -7.09
CA ALA A 172 8.34 13.94 -7.53
C ALA A 172 7.74 14.13 -8.92
N LYS A 173 7.97 13.18 -9.83
CA LYS A 173 7.38 13.20 -11.18
C LYS A 173 5.85 13.07 -11.20
N TYR A 174 5.26 12.68 -10.08
CA TYR A 174 3.81 12.54 -9.90
C TYR A 174 3.19 13.66 -9.06
N TYR A 175 3.97 14.60 -8.56
CA TYR A 175 3.45 15.72 -7.78
C TYR A 175 2.64 16.65 -8.67
N THR A 176 1.49 17.07 -8.17
CA THR A 176 0.70 18.11 -8.79
C THR A 176 1.48 19.42 -8.68
N PRO A 177 1.79 20.09 -9.80
CA PRO A 177 2.48 21.38 -9.75
C PRO A 177 1.71 22.38 -8.89
N PRO A 178 2.40 23.27 -8.16
CA PRO A 178 1.72 24.31 -7.41
C PRO A 178 0.83 25.12 -8.35
N LEU A 179 -0.47 25.17 -8.05
CA LEU A 179 -1.41 26.01 -8.79
C LEU A 179 -0.90 27.45 -8.76
N SER A 180 -0.83 28.06 -9.95
CA SER A 180 -0.28 29.39 -10.16
C SER A 180 -1.03 30.49 -9.40
N LYS A 181 -0.30 31.60 -9.22
CA LYS A 181 -0.63 32.86 -8.53
C LYS A 181 -2.11 33.27 -8.58
N ALA A 182 -2.52 34.01 -7.54
CA ALA A 182 -3.84 34.61 -7.41
C ALA A 182 -4.30 35.23 -8.74
N VAL A 183 -5.49 34.85 -9.18
CA VAL A 183 -6.15 35.44 -10.35
C VAL A 183 -7.23 36.35 -9.80
N ASP A 184 -7.16 37.63 -10.13
CA ASP A 184 -8.20 38.62 -9.78
C ASP A 184 -8.48 38.71 -8.26
N GLY A 185 -7.41 38.68 -7.45
CA GLY A 185 -7.53 38.75 -5.98
C GLY A 185 -7.98 37.45 -5.29
N TYR A 186 -8.37 36.41 -6.04
CA TYR A 186 -8.75 35.12 -5.48
C TYR A 186 -7.55 34.19 -5.31
N VAL A 187 -7.29 33.80 -4.06
CA VAL A 187 -6.29 32.78 -3.71
C VAL A 187 -6.98 31.41 -3.63
N LYS A 188 -6.54 30.45 -4.44
CA LYS A 188 -7.07 29.08 -4.37
C LYS A 188 -6.57 28.39 -3.09
N PRO A 189 -7.47 27.86 -2.23
CA PRO A 189 -7.06 27.09 -1.07
C PRO A 189 -6.42 25.76 -1.50
N GLN A 190 -5.48 25.26 -0.69
CA GLN A 190 -4.83 23.96 -0.89
C GLN A 190 -5.18 23.01 0.26
N ILE A 191 -5.57 21.78 -0.08
CA ILE A 191 -5.80 20.70 0.87
C ILE A 191 -4.47 19.97 1.06
N LYS A 192 -4.05 19.80 2.31
CA LYS A 192 -2.87 19.00 2.68
C LYS A 192 -3.23 17.96 3.73
N GLN A 193 -2.58 16.81 3.62
CA GLN A 193 -2.66 15.79 4.66
C GLN A 193 -1.67 16.07 5.78
N VAL A 194 -2.11 15.87 7.03
CA VAL A 194 -1.25 15.92 8.21
C VAL A 194 -1.53 14.72 9.11
N VAL A 195 -0.53 14.29 9.87
CA VAL A 195 -0.69 13.35 10.99
C VAL A 195 -0.64 14.20 12.26
N PRO A 196 -1.61 14.06 13.20
CA PRO A 196 -1.57 14.79 14.46
C PRO A 196 -0.27 14.50 15.23
N GLU A 197 0.24 15.52 15.91
CA GLU A 197 1.37 15.40 16.85
C GLU A 197 0.97 14.63 18.12
#